data_AF-A0A0B1RX00-F1
#
_entry.id   AF-A0A0B1RX00-F1
#
_cell.length_a   1.000
_cell.length_b   1.000
_cell.length_c   1.000
_cell.angle_alpha   90.00
_cell.angle_beta   90.00
_cell.angle_gamma   90.00
#
_symmetry.space_group_name_H-M   'P 1'
#
loop_
_entity.id
_entity.type
_entity.pdbx_description
1 polymer ?
#
loop_
_entity_poly.entity_id
_entity_poly.type
_entity_poly.pdbx_seq_one_letter_code
_entity_poly.pdbx_strand_id
1 'polypeptide(L)'
;MSHKNEESRKREGYFLAYADQIRPVFKNTILYVTGGFRTAAAMVAAIKSKTTDGIGLGRPTTAEPDLPIKILKHGVLSAPDMKVDQDDFFMTYLVCIAQMGQMAKKPASSLKSVCDGIADLSRPEEAENFKNQVADYVREITRLNEENKPIYGVFQYTSLY
;
A
#
# COMPACT_ATOMS: atom_id res chain seq x y z
N MET A 1 -15.19 -6.82 -5.23
CA MET A 1 -16.09 -5.77 -4.70
C MET A 1 -15.44 -4.43 -4.99
N SER A 2 -15.89 -3.72 -6.04
CA SER A 2 -15.42 -2.35 -6.30
C SER A 2 -16.29 -1.41 -5.45
N HIS A 3 -15.76 -0.95 -4.32
CA HIS A 3 -16.43 0.04 -3.49
C HIS A 3 -16.21 1.43 -4.09
N LYS A 4 -16.89 1.74 -5.19
CA LYS A 4 -16.97 3.11 -5.75
C LYS A 4 -17.84 3.98 -4.86
N ASN A 5 -17.30 4.44 -3.73
CA ASN A 5 -17.90 5.51 -2.95
C ASN A 5 -17.09 6.78 -3.22
N GLU A 6 -17.56 7.64 -4.12
CA GLU A 6 -16.83 8.85 -4.52
C GLU A 6 -16.52 9.78 -3.33
N GLU A 7 -17.34 9.72 -2.27
CA GLU A 7 -17.10 10.43 -1.02
C GLU A 7 -15.89 9.91 -0.23
N SER A 8 -15.64 8.59 -0.21
CA SER A 8 -14.41 8.04 0.38
C SER A 8 -13.19 8.27 -0.50
N ARG A 9 -13.38 8.59 -1.78
CA ARG A 9 -12.30 8.98 -2.70
C ARG A 9 -11.85 10.42 -2.49
N LYS A 10 -12.78 11.32 -2.11
CA LYS A 10 -12.46 12.71 -1.70
C LYS A 10 -11.91 12.80 -0.28
N ARG A 11 -12.28 11.87 0.61
CA ARG A 11 -11.82 11.80 1.99
C ARG A 11 -10.87 10.61 2.16
N GLU A 12 -9.57 10.85 2.03
CA GLU A 12 -8.57 9.89 2.52
C GLU A 12 -8.92 9.48 3.97
N GLY A 13 -8.88 8.18 4.25
CA GLY A 13 -9.31 7.61 5.55
C GLY A 13 -10.68 6.94 5.48
N TYR A 14 -10.72 5.75 4.88
CA TYR A 14 -11.96 4.99 4.64
C TYR A 14 -12.80 4.77 5.91
N PHE A 15 -12.13 4.55 7.05
CA PHE A 15 -12.78 4.25 8.32
C PHE A 15 -12.99 5.47 9.22
N LEU A 16 -12.71 6.70 8.76
CA LEU A 16 -12.84 7.90 9.61
C LEU A 16 -14.28 8.12 10.09
N ALA A 17 -15.27 7.98 9.21
CA ALA A 17 -16.67 8.15 9.60
C ALA A 17 -17.12 7.11 10.64
N TYR A 18 -16.57 5.89 10.57
CA TYR A 18 -16.84 4.85 11.57
C TYR A 18 -16.11 5.15 12.88
N ALA A 19 -14.86 5.62 12.81
CA ALA A 19 -14.09 6.04 13.97
C ALA A 19 -14.79 7.16 14.75
N ASP A 20 -15.36 8.16 14.07
CA ASP A 20 -16.13 9.23 14.70
C ASP A 20 -17.34 8.70 15.49
N GLN A 21 -18.02 7.67 14.98
CA GLN A 21 -19.20 7.09 15.63
C GLN A 21 -18.84 6.33 16.91
N ILE A 22 -17.72 5.61 16.92
CA ILE A 22 -17.31 4.79 18.06
C ILE A 22 -16.50 5.58 19.09
N ARG A 23 -15.87 6.69 18.69
CA ARG A 23 -14.98 7.51 19.52
C ARG A 23 -15.59 7.89 20.88
N PRO A 24 -16.86 8.30 21.02
CA PRO A 24 -17.42 8.72 22.31
C PRO A 24 -17.47 7.60 23.36
N VAL A 25 -17.45 6.34 22.93
CA VAL A 25 -17.51 5.17 23.83
C VAL A 25 -16.14 4.92 24.48
N PHE A 26 -15.04 5.36 23.85
CA PHE A 26 -13.68 5.14 24.30
C PHE A 26 -13.19 6.28 25.19
N LYS A 27 -13.12 6.04 26.50
CA LYS A 27 -12.65 7.04 27.49
C LYS A 27 -11.13 7.06 27.69
N ASN A 28 -10.52 5.86 27.72
CA ASN A 28 -9.10 5.67 28.05
C ASN A 28 -8.36 4.84 26.98
N THR A 29 -8.93 4.73 25.78
CA THR A 29 -8.38 3.90 24.69
C THR A 29 -7.81 4.80 23.61
N ILE A 30 -6.58 4.52 23.20
CA ILE A 30 -5.94 5.19 22.06
C ILE A 30 -6.48 4.55 20.78
N LEU A 31 -7.09 5.36 19.92
CA LEU A 31 -7.68 4.90 18.66
C LEU A 31 -6.71 5.14 17.51
N TYR A 32 -6.41 4.10 16.74
CA TYR A 32 -5.68 4.21 15.47
C TYR A 32 -6.61 3.86 14.32
N VAL A 33 -6.63 4.70 13.29
CA VAL A 33 -7.35 4.43 12.06
C VAL A 33 -6.35 4.01 10.99
N THR A 34 -6.57 2.82 10.41
CA THR A 34 -5.73 2.25 9.36
C THR A 34 -6.53 2.14 8.07
N GLY A 35 -6.01 2.70 6.98
CA GLY A 35 -6.56 2.50 5.64
C GLY A 35 -7.05 3.79 4.97
N GLY A 36 -6.60 3.98 3.73
CA GLY A 36 -6.99 5.09 2.86
C GLY A 36 -6.15 6.36 3.02
N PHE A 37 -5.25 6.45 3.99
CA PHE A 37 -4.32 7.58 4.12
C PHE A 37 -3.16 7.47 3.12
N ARG A 38 -2.90 8.58 2.41
CA ARG A 38 -1.79 8.76 1.46
C ARG A 38 -1.06 10.08 1.66
N THR A 39 -1.69 11.14 2.13
CA THR A 39 -1.09 12.48 2.28
C THR A 39 -0.93 12.88 3.74
N ALA A 40 0.14 13.60 4.04
CA ALA A 40 0.38 14.17 5.36
C ALA A 40 -0.75 15.11 5.78
N ALA A 41 -1.33 15.86 4.84
CA ALA A 41 -2.45 16.76 5.10
C ALA A 41 -3.68 16.00 5.64
N ALA A 42 -4.08 14.89 4.99
CA ALA A 42 -5.19 14.06 5.46
C ALA A 42 -4.91 13.41 6.81
N MET A 43 -3.68 12.91 7.02
CA MET A 43 -3.25 12.33 8.29
C MET A 43 -3.34 13.35 9.44
N VAL A 44 -2.83 14.57 9.22
CA VAL A 44 -2.90 15.66 10.20
C VAL A 44 -4.34 16.09 10.47
N ALA A 45 -5.18 16.18 9.42
CA ALA A 45 -6.58 16.54 9.57
C ALA A 45 -7.34 15.54 10.46
N ALA A 46 -7.13 14.24 10.25
CA ALA A 46 -7.75 13.17 11.05
C ALA A 46 -7.34 13.19 12.53
N ILE A 47 -6.10 13.55 12.84
CA ILE A 47 -5.65 13.71 14.23
C ILE A 47 -6.24 14.98 14.84
N LYS A 48 -6.20 16.11 14.11
CA LYS A 48 -6.71 17.40 14.60
C LYS A 48 -8.22 17.39 14.84
N SER A 49 -8.98 16.62 14.07
CA SER A 49 -10.42 16.43 14.29
C SER A 49 -10.74 15.58 15.53
N LYS A 50 -9.73 14.97 16.17
CA LYS A 50 -9.88 14.00 17.27
C LYS A 50 -10.67 12.74 16.88
N THR A 51 -10.85 12.49 15.58
CA THR A 51 -11.43 11.25 15.07
C THR A 51 -10.54 10.06 15.39
N THR A 52 -9.22 10.24 15.32
CA THR A 52 -8.21 9.22 15.65
C THR A 52 -7.07 9.85 16.45
N ASP A 53 -6.41 9.05 17.29
CA ASP A 53 -5.18 9.44 18.01
C ASP A 53 -3.92 9.11 17.21
N GLY A 54 -4.02 8.17 16.26
CA GLY A 54 -2.91 7.75 15.43
C GLY A 54 -3.33 7.28 14.05
N ILE A 55 -2.33 7.12 13.19
CA ILE A 55 -2.48 6.77 11.78
C ILE A 55 -1.81 5.43 11.53
N GLY A 56 -2.56 4.48 11.00
CA GLY A 56 -2.03 3.24 10.47
C GLY A 56 -1.81 3.31 8.96
N LEU A 57 -0.62 2.89 8.51
CA LEU A 57 -0.26 2.79 7.10
C LEU A 57 -0.02 1.32 6.73
N GLY A 58 -0.52 0.93 5.56
CA GLY A 58 -0.40 -0.43 5.02
C GLY A 58 0.27 -0.40 3.65
N ARG A 59 -0.53 -0.48 2.57
CA ARG A 59 -0.01 -0.50 1.18
C ARG A 59 1.09 0.53 0.87
N PRO A 60 1.01 1.81 1.30
CA PRO A 60 2.11 2.76 1.06
C PRO A 60 3.48 2.33 1.59
N THR A 61 3.53 1.63 2.73
CA THR A 61 4.79 1.24 3.36
C THR A 61 5.44 0.03 2.71
N THR A 62 4.76 -0.67 1.79
CA THR A 62 5.42 -1.72 0.99
C THR A 62 6.32 -1.11 -0.07
N ALA A 63 5.94 0.03 -0.66
CA ALA A 63 6.80 0.77 -1.59
C ALA A 63 7.87 1.60 -0.90
N GLU A 64 7.49 2.24 0.22
CA GLU A 64 8.36 3.18 0.92
C GLU A 64 8.30 2.89 2.43
N PRO A 65 9.13 1.96 2.93
CA PRO A 65 9.07 1.50 4.33
C PRO A 65 9.33 2.62 5.35
N ASP A 66 10.12 3.61 4.96
CA ASP A 66 10.45 4.80 5.75
C ASP A 66 9.53 6.00 5.46
N LEU A 67 8.41 5.82 4.76
CA LEU A 67 7.41 6.87 4.53
C LEU A 67 7.01 7.61 5.83
N PRO A 68 6.75 6.94 6.98
CA PRO A 68 6.38 7.64 8.20
C PRO A 68 7.45 8.63 8.66
N ILE A 69 8.73 8.21 8.68
CA ILE A 69 9.81 9.08 9.13
C ILE A 69 10.12 10.19 8.12
N LYS A 70 9.96 9.93 6.81
CA LYS A 70 10.08 10.97 5.78
C LYS A 70 9.00 12.04 5.91
N ILE A 71 7.75 11.66 6.20
CA ILE A 71 6.67 12.61 6.50
C ILE A 71 6.99 13.43 7.75
N LEU A 72 7.39 12.78 8.84
CA LEU A 72 7.70 13.46 10.12
C LEU A 72 8.90 14.42 10.00
N LYS A 73 9.88 14.11 9.14
CA LYS A 73 11.02 14.99 8.83
C LYS A 73 10.72 16.05 7.77
N HIS A 74 9.47 16.13 7.29
CA HIS A 74 9.06 17.02 6.19
C HIS A 74 9.82 16.80 4.87
N GLY A 75 10.39 15.60 4.67
CA GLY A 75 11.09 15.25 3.43
C GLY A 75 10.14 14.87 2.30
N VAL A 76 8.95 14.36 2.61
CA VAL A 76 7.86 14.06 1.66
C VAL A 76 6.51 14.39 2.29
N LEU A 77 5.51 14.72 1.47
CA LEU A 77 4.15 15.06 1.94
C LEU A 77 3.09 14.02 1.56
N SER A 78 3.46 12.98 0.83
CA SER A 78 2.55 11.92 0.41
C SER A 78 3.30 10.63 0.12
N ALA A 79 2.55 9.52 0.13
CA ALA A 79 2.96 8.26 -0.45
C ALA A 79 3.25 8.41 -1.96
N PRO A 80 4.07 7.52 -2.54
CA PRO A 80 4.28 7.46 -3.98
C PRO A 80 2.96 7.21 -4.72
N ASP A 81 2.77 7.94 -5.82
CA ASP A 81 1.63 7.78 -6.71
C ASP A 81 1.88 6.63 -7.69
N MET A 82 1.66 5.41 -7.20
CA MET A 82 1.81 4.18 -7.99
C MET A 82 0.86 4.21 -9.20
N LYS A 83 1.40 4.00 -10.40
CA LYS A 83 0.66 4.04 -11.67
C LYS A 83 -0.10 2.74 -11.96
N VAL A 84 -0.75 2.20 -10.93
CA VAL A 84 -1.67 1.07 -10.98
C VAL A 84 -3.00 1.47 -10.33
N ASP A 85 -4.09 0.83 -10.74
CA ASP A 85 -5.41 1.09 -10.15
C ASP A 85 -5.40 0.75 -8.65
N GLN A 86 -5.59 1.76 -7.80
CA GLN A 86 -5.57 1.60 -6.35
C GLN A 86 -6.83 0.94 -5.79
N ASP A 87 -7.90 0.87 -6.58
CA ASP A 87 -9.17 0.23 -6.24
C ASP A 87 -9.21 -1.24 -6.71
N ASP A 88 -8.27 -1.66 -7.56
CA ASP A 88 -8.06 -3.06 -7.88
C ASP A 88 -7.32 -3.76 -6.73
N PHE A 89 -8.11 -4.44 -5.89
CA PHE A 89 -7.59 -5.19 -4.76
C PHE A 89 -6.59 -6.26 -5.19
N PHE A 90 -6.84 -7.00 -6.27
CA PHE A 90 -5.97 -8.08 -6.70
C PHE A 90 -4.64 -7.54 -7.21
N MET A 91 -4.67 -6.50 -8.04
CA MET A 91 -3.47 -5.82 -8.52
C MET A 91 -2.66 -5.25 -7.35
N THR A 92 -3.30 -4.49 -6.45
CA THR A 92 -2.59 -3.89 -5.31
C THR A 92 -2.09 -4.92 -4.29
N TYR A 93 -2.77 -6.06 -4.16
CA TYR A 93 -2.28 -7.20 -3.38
C TYR A 93 -0.98 -7.76 -3.96
N LEU A 94 -0.93 -8.01 -5.27
CA LEU A 94 0.28 -8.50 -5.93
C LEU A 94 1.43 -7.49 -5.85
N VAL A 95 1.16 -6.18 -5.94
CA VAL A 95 2.17 -5.13 -5.72
C VAL A 95 2.79 -5.26 -4.34
N CYS A 96 1.96 -5.35 -3.30
CA CYS A 96 2.46 -5.48 -1.93
C CYS A 96 3.29 -6.75 -1.73
N ILE A 97 2.84 -7.88 -2.26
CA ILE A 97 3.57 -9.15 -2.19
C ILE A 97 4.94 -9.04 -2.88
N ALA A 98 4.98 -8.48 -4.08
CA ALA A 98 6.21 -8.26 -4.83
C ALA A 98 7.20 -7.36 -4.06
N GLN A 99 6.73 -6.21 -3.58
CA GLN A 99 7.57 -5.23 -2.89
C GLN A 99 8.09 -5.74 -1.54
N MET A 100 7.25 -6.43 -0.75
CA MET A 100 7.71 -7.08 0.48
C MET A 100 8.72 -8.20 0.19
N GLY A 101 8.49 -8.98 -0.87
CA GLY A 101 9.44 -10.00 -1.32
C GLY A 101 10.78 -9.40 -1.75
N GLN A 102 10.76 -8.26 -2.44
CA GLN A 102 11.96 -7.50 -2.83
C GLN A 102 12.71 -6.95 -1.62
N MET A 103 12.00 -6.38 -0.65
CA MET A 103 12.56 -5.88 0.61
C MET A 103 13.33 -6.99 1.37
N ALA A 104 12.86 -8.24 1.30
CA ALA A 104 13.48 -9.38 1.97
C ALA A 104 14.75 -9.91 1.26
N LYS A 105 15.09 -9.44 0.06
CA LYS A 105 16.21 -10.01 -0.74
C LYS A 105 17.59 -9.66 -0.20
N LYS A 106 17.74 -8.59 0.58
CA LYS A 106 19.03 -8.09 1.07
C LYS A 106 18.97 -7.76 2.56
N PRO A 107 20.04 -8.02 3.33
CA PRO A 107 20.08 -7.63 4.74
C PRO A 107 20.16 -6.11 4.87
N ALA A 108 19.53 -5.55 5.91
CA ALA A 108 19.51 -4.11 6.17
C ALA A 108 20.91 -3.47 6.26
N SER A 109 21.92 -4.22 6.72
CA SER A 109 23.32 -3.76 6.79
C SER A 109 23.97 -3.48 5.43
N SER A 110 23.40 -4.00 4.34
CA SER A 110 23.92 -3.81 2.97
C SER A 110 23.23 -2.68 2.20
N LEU A 111 22.20 -2.07 2.78
CA LEU A 111 21.37 -1.06 2.12
C LEU A 111 21.92 0.36 2.37
N LYS A 112 21.89 1.22 1.36
CA LYS A 112 22.09 2.67 1.51
C LYS A 112 20.77 3.36 1.89
N SER A 113 19.66 2.84 1.37
CA SER A 113 18.29 3.23 1.69
C SER A 113 17.46 1.99 1.97
N VAL A 114 16.51 2.05 2.91
CA VAL A 114 15.58 0.92 3.16
C VAL A 114 14.65 0.64 1.98
N CYS A 115 14.61 1.53 0.99
CA CYS A 115 13.90 1.32 -0.28
C CYS A 115 14.74 0.63 -1.35
N ASP A 116 16.04 0.38 -1.11
CA ASP A 116 16.94 -0.16 -2.13
C ASP A 116 16.49 -1.54 -2.64
N GLY A 117 16.23 -1.62 -3.95
CA GLY A 117 15.78 -2.84 -4.63
C GLY A 117 14.27 -3.10 -4.57
N ILE A 118 13.49 -2.21 -3.96
CA ILE A 118 12.04 -2.22 -4.03
C ILE A 118 11.60 -1.50 -5.31
N ALA A 119 10.67 -2.11 -6.05
CA ALA A 119 10.17 -1.54 -7.28
C ALA A 119 9.38 -0.25 -7.04
N ASP A 120 9.75 0.82 -7.76
CA ASP A 120 9.07 2.10 -7.76
C ASP A 120 8.04 2.19 -8.87
N LEU A 121 6.82 1.76 -8.56
CA LEU A 121 5.69 1.80 -9.48
C LEU A 121 5.13 3.22 -9.68
N SER A 122 5.70 4.26 -9.06
CA SER A 122 5.37 5.64 -9.45
C SER A 122 5.92 6.00 -10.83
N ARG A 123 6.91 5.23 -11.30
CA ARG A 123 7.46 5.30 -12.65
C ARG A 123 6.54 4.57 -13.63
N PRO A 124 6.01 5.25 -14.66
CA PRO A 124 5.06 4.65 -15.60
C PRO A 124 5.58 3.37 -16.29
N GLU A 125 6.85 3.37 -16.68
CA GLU A 125 7.48 2.22 -17.34
C GLU A 125 7.59 0.99 -16.41
N GLU A 126 7.89 1.21 -15.13
CA GLU A 126 7.97 0.15 -14.12
C GLU A 126 6.59 -0.41 -13.84
N ALA A 127 5.57 0.46 -13.73
CA ALA A 127 4.18 0.03 -13.55
C ALA A 127 3.65 -0.74 -14.77
N GLU A 128 4.05 -0.37 -15.98
CA GLU A 128 3.68 -1.12 -17.19
C GLU A 128 4.34 -2.50 -17.22
N ASN A 129 5.64 -2.58 -16.92
CA ASN A 129 6.34 -3.85 -16.77
C ASN A 129 5.69 -4.75 -15.71
N PHE A 130 5.31 -4.17 -14.57
CA PHE A 130 4.58 -4.88 -13.52
C PHE A 130 3.26 -5.48 -14.02
N LYS A 131 2.42 -4.68 -14.69
CA LYS A 131 1.14 -5.15 -15.25
C LYS A 131 1.33 -6.28 -16.26
N ASN A 132 2.36 -6.20 -17.10
CA ASN A 132 2.67 -7.24 -18.08
C ASN A 132 3.06 -8.56 -17.38
N GLN A 133 3.94 -8.51 -16.38
CA GLN A 133 4.32 -9.72 -15.62
C GLN A 133 3.15 -10.28 -14.80
N VAL A 134 2.26 -9.43 -14.28
CA VAL A 134 1.02 -9.90 -13.66
C VAL A 134 0.12 -10.62 -14.67
N ALA A 135 0.00 -10.13 -15.91
CA ALA A 135 -0.78 -10.80 -16.94
C ALA A 135 -0.22 -12.18 -17.29
N ASP A 136 1.11 -12.34 -17.36
CA ASP A 136 1.77 -13.64 -17.52
C ASP A 136 1.49 -14.57 -16.34
N TYR A 137 1.62 -14.05 -15.12
CA TYR A 137 1.33 -14.82 -13.91
C TYR A 137 -0.12 -15.28 -13.86
N VAL A 138 -1.08 -14.41 -14.22
CA VAL A 138 -2.51 -14.74 -14.27
C VAL A 138 -2.78 -15.84 -15.30
N ARG A 139 -2.14 -15.81 -16.47
CA ARG A 139 -2.25 -16.90 -17.46
C ARG A 139 -1.76 -18.23 -16.89
N GLU A 140 -0.62 -18.22 -16.19
CA GLU A 140 -0.06 -19.44 -15.62
C GLU A 140 -0.91 -20.01 -14.47
N ILE A 141 -1.39 -19.18 -13.54
CA ILE A 141 -2.26 -19.66 -12.46
C ILE A 141 -3.58 -20.20 -12.99
N THR A 142 -4.14 -19.59 -14.06
CA THR A 142 -5.35 -20.11 -14.70
C THR A 142 -5.10 -21.48 -15.30
N ARG A 143 -4.00 -21.65 -16.04
CA ARG A 143 -3.59 -22.95 -16.60
C ARG A 143 -3.42 -24.02 -15.52
N LEU A 144 -2.71 -23.70 -14.43
CA LEU A 144 -2.50 -24.63 -13.31
C LEU A 144 -3.83 -25.02 -12.64
N ASN A 145 -4.73 -24.06 -12.45
CA ASN A 145 -6.06 -24.32 -11.90
C ASN A 145 -6.88 -25.24 -12.81
N GLU A 146 -6.87 -25.02 -14.13
CA GLU A 146 -7.54 -25.88 -15.11
C GLU A 146 -6.99 -27.32 -15.10
N GLU A 147 -5.67 -27.46 -14.88
CA GLU A 147 -5.00 -28.76 -14.74
C GLU A 147 -5.16 -29.40 -13.35
N ASN A 148 -5.91 -28.78 -12.42
CA ASN A 148 -6.01 -29.16 -11.00
C ASN A 148 -4.64 -29.30 -10.31
N LYS A 149 -3.68 -28.46 -10.69
CA LYS A 149 -2.34 -28.41 -10.10
C LYS A 149 -2.25 -27.28 -9.08
N PRO A 150 -1.57 -27.51 -7.95
CA PRO A 150 -1.34 -26.47 -6.96
C PRO A 150 -0.43 -25.37 -7.51
N ILE A 151 -0.72 -24.13 -7.12
CA ILE A 151 0.14 -22.97 -7.36
C ILE A 151 1.17 -22.93 -6.22
N TYR A 152 2.46 -23.04 -6.56
CA TYR A 152 3.54 -22.99 -5.58
C TYR A 152 4.16 -21.60 -5.50
N GLY A 153 4.43 -21.15 -4.27
CA GLY A 153 5.12 -19.88 -4.02
C GLY A 153 4.21 -18.66 -4.13
N VAL A 154 4.84 -17.49 -4.30
CA VAL A 154 4.18 -16.20 -4.43
C VAL A 154 4.58 -15.57 -5.77
N PHE A 155 3.79 -14.61 -6.25
CA PHE A 155 4.14 -13.82 -7.43
C PHE A 155 5.52 -13.17 -7.24
N GLN A 156 6.48 -13.54 -8.09
CA GLN A 156 7.82 -12.98 -8.12
C GLN A 156 7.90 -11.96 -9.24
N TYR A 157 8.35 -10.75 -8.88
CA TYR A 157 8.47 -9.65 -9.81
C TYR A 157 9.93 -9.26 -10.03
N THR A 158 10.28 -9.01 -11.29
CA THR A 158 11.59 -8.48 -11.70
C THR A 158 11.42 -7.03 -12.15
N SER A 159 12.03 -6.09 -11.43
CA SER A 159 12.00 -4.65 -11.75
C SER A 159 12.86 -4.31 -12.97
N LEU A 160 12.57 -3.18 -13.62
CA LEU A 160 13.40 -2.65 -14.70
C LEU A 160 14.68 -1.97 -14.18
N TYR A 161 14.65 -1.51 -12.92
CA TYR A 161 15.69 -0.74 -12.25
C TYR A 161 16.18 -1.44 -10.97
#